data_AF-A0A9Q6LKU9-F1
#
_entry.id   AF-A0A9Q6LKU9-F1
#
_cell.length_a   1.000
_cell.length_b   1.000
_cell.length_c   1.000
_cell.angle_alpha   90.00
_cell.angle_beta   90.00
_cell.angle_gamma   90.00
#
_symmetry.space_group_name_H-M   'P 1'
#
loop_
_entity.id
_entity.type
_entity.pdbx_description
1 polymer ?
#
loop_
_entity_poly.entity_id
_entity_poly.type
_entity_poly.pdbx_seq_one_letter_code
_entity_poly.pdbx_strand_id
1 'polypeptide(L)'
;MARSERKTPTGIYFVDSTVLRVCHHKRSHQNRVFKGLAKKCGSTMGWFYGFKLHLIVNDMGELMAFKLSQATTDVPEIAQGLTGKIIGDKGYISQDLFNRLYEKGLQLINKIRKNMKNRLMPIIDKILLRKRGIIESVFDQLKNISQIEHSRHRSVNNFMVNILAGLAAYCLQEKKPSLNIQRNLLTS
;
A
#
# COMPACT_ATOMS: atom_id res chain seq x y z
N MET A 1 9.52 24.49 16.94
CA MET A 1 8.21 23.88 17.28
C MET A 1 7.84 22.89 16.19
N ALA A 2 8.10 21.60 16.39
CA ALA A 2 7.68 20.57 15.44
C ALA A 2 6.17 20.30 15.64
N ARG A 3 5.33 20.79 14.73
CA ARG A 3 3.93 20.36 14.66
C ARG A 3 3.96 18.86 14.37
N SER A 4 3.45 18.05 15.29
CA SER A 4 3.00 16.70 14.95
C SER A 4 1.89 16.88 13.91
N GLU A 5 2.24 16.71 12.63
CA GLU A 5 1.26 16.67 11.54
C GLU A 5 0.31 15.50 11.82
N ARG A 6 -0.88 15.81 12.33
CA ARG A 6 -1.95 14.81 12.41
C ARG A 6 -2.26 14.43 10.97
N LYS A 7 -2.17 13.13 10.66
CA LYS A 7 -2.60 12.57 9.37
C LYS A 7 -3.98 13.11 9.03
N THR A 8 -4.13 13.70 7.85
CA THR A 8 -5.40 14.33 7.48
C THR A 8 -6.32 13.29 6.86
N PRO A 9 -7.49 13.00 7.45
CA PRO A 9 -8.47 12.13 6.82
C PRO A 9 -9.13 12.89 5.67
N THR A 10 -8.64 12.68 4.46
CA THR A 10 -9.12 13.39 3.26
C THR A 10 -10.34 12.74 2.59
N GLY A 11 -10.67 11.51 2.98
CA GLY A 11 -11.75 10.72 2.37
C GLY A 11 -11.37 10.07 1.04
N ILE A 12 -10.12 10.22 0.58
CA ILE A 12 -9.58 9.55 -0.61
C ILE A 12 -8.29 8.84 -0.23
N TYR A 13 -8.31 7.52 -0.40
CA TYR A 13 -7.19 6.66 -0.05
C TYR A 13 -6.78 5.80 -1.23
N PHE A 14 -5.50 5.46 -1.32
CA PHE A 14 -4.95 4.53 -2.28
C PHE A 14 -4.37 3.34 -1.52
N VAL A 15 -4.64 2.13 -2.00
CA VAL A 15 -4.10 0.90 -1.42
C VAL A 15 -3.33 0.11 -2.47
N ASP A 16 -2.13 -0.29 -2.11
CA ASP A 16 -1.29 -1.14 -2.92
C ASP A 16 -0.26 -1.85 -2.02
N SER A 17 0.39 -2.85 -2.58
CA SER A 17 1.39 -3.65 -1.88
C SER A 17 2.67 -3.71 -2.68
N THR A 18 3.80 -3.65 -1.98
CA THR A 18 5.11 -3.89 -2.60
C THR A 18 5.78 -5.10 -1.99
N VAL A 19 6.60 -5.75 -2.80
CA VAL A 19 7.43 -6.87 -2.37
C VAL A 19 8.65 -6.32 -1.65
N LEU A 20 8.98 -6.93 -0.51
CA LEU A 20 10.24 -6.76 0.21
C LEU A 20 11.02 -8.07 0.13
N ARG A 21 12.03 -8.11 -0.74
CA ARG A 21 12.86 -9.30 -0.95
C ARG A 21 13.90 -9.40 0.16
N VAL A 22 13.84 -10.52 0.88
CA VAL A 22 14.81 -10.81 1.93
C VAL A 22 16.05 -11.48 1.35
N CYS A 23 15.87 -12.39 0.39
CA CYS A 23 16.98 -12.97 -0.35
C CYS A 23 16.53 -13.41 -1.75
N HIS A 24 17.52 -13.70 -2.61
CA HIS A 24 17.24 -14.32 -3.90
C HIS A 24 16.56 -15.69 -3.70
N HIS A 25 15.58 -16.04 -4.53
CA HIS A 25 14.81 -17.27 -4.39
C HIS A 25 15.70 -18.53 -4.32
N LYS A 26 16.74 -18.60 -5.17
CA LYS A 26 17.75 -19.67 -5.16
C LYS A 26 18.46 -19.88 -3.81
N ARG A 27 18.54 -18.86 -2.95
CA ARG A 27 19.19 -18.91 -1.63
C ARG A 27 18.20 -19.07 -0.47
N SER A 28 16.91 -19.25 -0.75
CA SER A 28 15.87 -19.35 0.29
C SER A 28 16.14 -20.48 1.29
N HIS A 29 16.59 -21.65 0.83
CA HIS A 29 16.93 -22.79 1.70
C HIS A 29 18.13 -22.53 2.63
N GLN A 30 19.01 -21.58 2.28
CA GLN A 30 20.19 -21.23 3.06
C GLN A 30 19.92 -20.06 4.04
N ASN A 31 18.76 -19.39 3.91
CA ASN A 31 18.42 -18.27 4.77
C ASN A 31 17.98 -18.77 6.15
N ARG A 32 18.89 -18.68 7.13
CA ARG A 32 18.61 -19.06 8.52
C ARG A 32 17.80 -18.01 9.28
N VAL A 33 17.99 -16.73 8.94
CA VAL A 33 17.41 -15.59 9.68
C VAL A 33 15.88 -15.54 9.57
N PHE A 34 15.34 -15.83 8.39
CA PHE A 34 13.89 -15.73 8.11
C PHE A 34 13.23 -17.09 7.91
N LYS A 35 13.89 -18.18 8.31
CA LYS A 35 13.36 -19.54 8.22
C LYS A 35 12.05 -19.64 9.01
N GLY A 36 10.98 -20.11 8.35
CA GLY A 36 9.63 -20.20 8.93
C GLY A 36 8.85 -18.88 8.97
N LEU A 37 9.51 -17.73 8.78
CA LEU A 37 8.89 -16.41 8.82
C LEU A 37 8.62 -15.83 7.42
N ALA A 38 9.56 -15.97 6.49
CA ALA A 38 9.37 -15.57 5.10
C ALA A 38 8.87 -16.75 4.26
N LYS A 39 8.07 -16.45 3.23
CA LYS A 39 7.56 -17.45 2.28
C LYS A 39 8.00 -17.14 0.86
N LYS A 40 8.00 -18.19 0.04
CA LYS A 40 8.13 -18.05 -1.41
C LYS A 40 6.82 -17.52 -1.95
N CYS A 41 6.86 -16.38 -2.62
CA CYS A 41 5.67 -15.73 -3.17
C CYS A 41 5.88 -15.36 -4.63
N GLY A 42 4.80 -15.44 -5.40
CA GLY A 42 4.77 -15.01 -6.80
C GLY A 42 4.50 -13.52 -6.89
N SER A 43 5.22 -12.86 -7.81
CA SER A 43 4.91 -11.53 -8.33
C SER A 43 4.82 -11.61 -9.84
N THR A 44 4.32 -10.56 -10.49
CA THR A 44 4.33 -10.43 -11.97
C THR A 44 5.76 -10.56 -12.53
N MET A 45 6.77 -10.19 -11.74
CA MET A 45 8.19 -10.24 -12.11
C MET A 45 8.89 -11.54 -11.69
N GLY A 46 8.13 -12.55 -11.26
CA GLY A 46 8.64 -13.86 -10.86
C GLY A 46 8.61 -14.12 -9.35
N TRP A 47 9.26 -15.21 -8.96
CA TRP A 47 9.27 -15.71 -7.59
C TRP A 47 10.26 -14.97 -6.70
N PHE A 48 9.84 -14.63 -5.49
CA PHE A 48 10.70 -14.05 -4.47
C PHE A 48 10.55 -14.78 -3.13
N TYR A 49 11.55 -14.62 -2.27
CA TYR A 49 11.49 -15.08 -0.88
C TYR A 49 11.53 -13.85 0.03
N GLY A 50 10.44 -13.60 0.76
CA GLY A 50 10.32 -12.41 1.58
C GLY A 50 8.90 -12.12 2.03
N PHE A 51 8.56 -10.83 2.08
CA PHE A 51 7.31 -10.31 2.60
C PHE A 51 6.65 -9.36 1.60
N LYS A 52 5.39 -9.04 1.83
CA LYS A 52 4.70 -7.90 1.20
C LYS A 52 4.38 -6.84 2.23
N LEU A 53 4.74 -5.61 1.90
CA LEU A 53 4.35 -4.42 2.64
C LEU A 53 3.14 -3.80 1.96
N HIS A 54 2.01 -3.83 2.64
CA HIS A 54 0.75 -3.20 2.22
C HIS A 54 0.70 -1.80 2.81
N LEU A 55 0.40 -0.80 1.99
CA LEU A 55 0.26 0.58 2.42
C LEU A 55 -1.11 1.12 2.03
N ILE A 56 -1.64 1.97 2.91
CA ILE A 56 -2.74 2.89 2.58
C ILE A 56 -2.17 4.30 2.68
N VAL A 57 -2.27 5.06 1.59
CA VAL A 57 -1.87 6.47 1.52
C VAL A 57 -3.08 7.34 1.20
N ASN A 58 -3.12 8.57 1.69
CA ASN A 58 -4.12 9.53 1.22
C ASN A 58 -3.67 10.21 -0.08
N ASP A 59 -4.53 11.05 -0.65
CA ASP A 59 -4.25 11.88 -1.83
C ASP A 59 -3.17 12.95 -1.61
N MET A 60 -2.76 13.19 -0.37
CA MET A 60 -1.63 14.06 -0.01
C MET A 60 -0.29 13.31 0.12
N GLY A 61 -0.30 11.98 -0.07
CA GLY A 61 0.88 11.13 0.06
C GLY A 61 1.21 10.73 1.48
N GLU A 62 0.35 11.03 2.46
CA GLU A 62 0.57 10.66 3.85
C GLU A 62 0.27 9.17 4.08
N LEU A 63 1.14 8.48 4.82
CA LEU A 63 0.94 7.09 5.20
C LEU A 63 -0.17 6.98 6.25
N MET A 64 -1.34 6.48 5.86
CA MET A 64 -2.48 6.27 6.75
C MET A 64 -2.27 5.01 7.59
N ALA A 65 -2.00 3.89 6.94
CA ALA A 65 -1.79 2.60 7.58
C ALA A 65 -0.81 1.73 6.79
N PHE A 66 -0.18 0.78 7.47
CA PHE A 66 0.67 -0.21 6.84
C PHE A 66 0.51 -1.58 7.50
N LYS A 67 0.78 -2.65 6.75
CA LYS A 67 0.90 -4.00 7.29
C LYS A 67 1.92 -4.80 6.52
N LEU A 68 2.77 -5.48 7.27
CA LEU A 68 3.71 -6.44 6.73
C LEU A 68 3.07 -7.83 6.78
N SER A 69 3.08 -8.54 5.66
CA SER A 69 2.54 -9.90 5.58
C SER A 69 3.42 -10.82 4.74
N GLN A 70 3.21 -12.13 4.85
CA GLN A 70 3.93 -13.10 4.04
C GLN A 70 3.43 -13.11 2.58
N ALA A 71 2.15 -12.85 2.31
CA ALA A 71 1.60 -13.04 0.97
C ALA A 71 0.41 -12.11 0.64
N THR A 72 -0.70 -12.29 1.34
CA THR A 72 -1.93 -11.52 1.15
C THR A 72 -2.36 -10.98 2.51
N THR A 73 -2.82 -9.74 2.51
CA THR A 73 -3.36 -9.07 3.69
C THR A 73 -4.84 -8.83 3.53
N ASP A 74 -5.54 -8.88 4.64
CA ASP A 74 -6.91 -8.42 4.75
C ASP A 74 -6.96 -6.88 4.85
N VAL A 75 -7.25 -6.21 3.74
CA VAL A 75 -7.29 -4.74 3.65
C VAL A 75 -8.27 -4.09 4.65
N PRO A 76 -9.47 -4.66 4.91
CA PRO A 76 -10.39 -4.15 5.92
C PRO A 76 -9.78 -3.98 7.31
N GLU A 77 -8.83 -4.83 7.71
CA GLU A 77 -8.20 -4.72 9.03
C GLU A 77 -7.28 -3.50 9.12
N ILE A 78 -6.53 -3.22 8.06
CA ILE A 78 -5.58 -2.09 8.04
C ILE A 78 -6.27 -0.75 7.80
N ALA A 79 -7.48 -0.77 7.23
CA ALA A 79 -8.25 0.43 6.92
C ALA A 79 -9.17 0.88 8.07
N GLN A 80 -8.98 0.35 9.29
CA GLN A 80 -9.83 0.66 10.43
C GLN A 80 -9.80 2.16 10.77
N GLY A 81 -10.98 2.75 10.95
CA GLY A 81 -11.14 4.17 11.27
C GLY A 81 -11.04 5.12 10.07
N LEU A 82 -10.84 4.61 8.86
CA LEU A 82 -10.90 5.40 7.63
C LEU A 82 -12.30 5.33 7.02
N THR A 83 -12.78 6.44 6.47
CA THR A 83 -14.09 6.53 5.80
C THR A 83 -13.96 7.30 4.49
N GLY A 84 -14.75 6.94 3.47
CA GLY A 84 -14.71 7.58 2.15
C GLY A 84 -14.42 6.58 1.04
N LYS A 85 -13.48 6.90 0.16
CA LYS A 85 -13.13 6.09 -1.02
C LYS A 85 -11.74 5.50 -0.89
N ILE A 86 -11.60 4.22 -1.25
CA ILE A 86 -10.30 3.54 -1.31
C ILE A 86 -10.08 2.99 -2.72
N ILE A 87 -8.98 3.39 -3.34
CA ILE A 87 -8.65 3.08 -4.73
C ILE A 87 -7.60 1.97 -4.74
N GLY A 88 -7.93 0.84 -5.37
CA GLY A 88 -7.06 -0.32 -5.49
C GLY A 88 -6.88 -0.77 -6.94
N ASP A 89 -5.83 -1.56 -7.19
CA ASP A 89 -5.64 -2.24 -8.49
C ASP A 89 -6.57 -3.45 -8.66
N LYS A 90 -6.49 -4.11 -9.82
CA LYS A 90 -7.22 -5.33 -10.18
C LYS A 90 -6.96 -6.53 -9.27
N GLY A 91 -5.96 -6.46 -8.40
CA GLY A 91 -5.73 -7.43 -7.34
C GLY A 91 -6.82 -7.41 -6.26
N TYR A 92 -7.56 -6.31 -6.12
CA TYR A 92 -8.54 -6.10 -5.04
C TYR A 92 -10.00 -6.32 -5.49
N ILE A 93 -10.26 -6.97 -6.64
CA ILE A 93 -11.62 -7.14 -7.19
C ILE A 93 -12.35 -8.33 -6.56
N SER A 94 -12.46 -8.36 -5.24
CA SER A 94 -13.29 -9.36 -4.54
C SER A 94 -14.61 -8.72 -4.08
N GLN A 95 -15.74 -9.38 -4.34
CA GLN A 95 -17.05 -8.89 -3.88
C GLN A 95 -17.15 -8.92 -2.34
N ASP A 96 -16.56 -9.94 -1.71
CA ASP A 96 -16.44 -10.04 -0.25
C ASP A 96 -15.65 -8.83 0.30
N LEU A 97 -14.51 -8.52 -0.33
CA LEU A 97 -13.68 -7.38 0.07
C LEU A 97 -14.43 -6.05 -0.06
N PHE A 98 -15.21 -5.88 -1.13
CA PHE A 98 -16.04 -4.69 -1.32
C PHE A 98 -17.06 -4.56 -0.19
N ASN A 99 -17.81 -5.62 0.12
CA ASN A 99 -18.85 -5.59 1.16
C ASN A 99 -18.25 -5.26 2.54
N ARG A 100 -17.15 -5.92 2.90
CA ARG A 100 -16.47 -5.73 4.20
C ARG A 100 -15.87 -4.33 4.37
N LEU A 101 -15.39 -3.71 3.28
CA LEU A 101 -14.95 -2.32 3.31
C LEU A 101 -16.14 -1.35 3.36
N TYR A 102 -17.21 -1.65 2.63
CA TYR A 102 -18.40 -0.82 2.57
C TYR A 102 -19.12 -0.75 3.92
N GLU A 103 -19.21 -1.87 4.64
CA GLU A 103 -19.71 -1.93 6.03
C GLU A 103 -18.92 -1.02 6.99
N LYS A 104 -17.64 -0.78 6.70
CA LYS A 104 -16.78 0.13 7.46
C LYS A 104 -16.85 1.58 6.98
N GLY A 105 -17.69 1.90 5.99
CA GLY A 105 -17.80 3.22 5.41
C GLY A 105 -16.73 3.54 4.36
N LEU A 106 -16.08 2.52 3.78
CA LEU A 106 -15.12 2.66 2.68
C LEU A 106 -15.64 2.05 1.38
N GLN A 107 -15.84 2.89 0.38
CA GLN A 107 -16.17 2.45 -0.96
C GLN A 107 -14.89 2.06 -1.72
N LEU A 108 -14.74 0.77 -2.03
CA LEU A 108 -13.64 0.28 -2.87
C LEU A 108 -13.88 0.60 -4.34
N ILE A 109 -12.92 1.27 -4.97
CA ILE A 109 -12.90 1.61 -6.40
C ILE A 109 -11.72 0.88 -7.06
N ASN A 110 -12.01 0.11 -8.10
CA ASN A 110 -11.03 -0.67 -8.84
C ASN A 110 -11.27 -0.58 -10.35
N LYS A 111 -10.24 -0.91 -11.15
CA LYS A 111 -10.43 -1.08 -12.61
C LYS A 111 -11.31 -2.30 -12.90
N ILE A 112 -12.22 -2.16 -13.86
CA ILE A 112 -13.06 -3.25 -14.37
C ILE A 112 -12.19 -4.24 -15.16
N ARG A 113 -12.39 -5.56 -15.00
CA ARG A 113 -11.75 -6.60 -15.84
C ARG A 113 -12.51 -6.77 -17.16
N LYS A 114 -11.81 -7.20 -18.22
CA LYS A 114 -12.37 -7.38 -19.58
C LYS A 114 -13.65 -8.26 -19.61
N ASN A 115 -13.76 -9.23 -18.69
CA ASN A 115 -14.87 -10.17 -18.63
C ASN A 115 -15.97 -9.78 -17.63
N MET A 116 -15.92 -8.58 -17.03
CA MET A 116 -16.95 -8.10 -16.10
C MET A 116 -18.00 -7.29 -16.84
N LYS A 117 -19.27 -7.38 -16.38
CA LYS A 117 -20.33 -6.47 -16.82
C LYS A 117 -19.88 -5.04 -16.59
N ASN A 118 -19.94 -4.22 -17.64
CA ASN A 118 -19.56 -2.82 -17.54
C ASN A 118 -20.53 -2.13 -16.59
N ARG A 119 -19.99 -1.40 -15.60
CA ARG A 119 -20.79 -0.62 -14.65
C ARG A 119 -20.50 0.85 -14.93
N LEU A 120 -21.54 1.69 -14.87
CA LEU A 120 -21.36 3.13 -14.93
C LEU A 120 -20.48 3.56 -13.76
N MET A 121 -19.39 4.25 -14.08
CA MET A 121 -18.42 4.76 -13.11
C MET A 121 -18.43 6.28 -13.18
N PRO A 122 -18.60 6.99 -12.05
CA PRO A 122 -18.44 8.44 -12.01
C PRO A 122 -17.12 8.89 -12.62
N ILE A 123 -17.13 10.03 -13.32
CA ILE A 123 -15.93 10.58 -13.97
C ILE A 123 -14.80 10.79 -12.96
N ILE A 124 -15.15 11.24 -11.75
CA ILE A 124 -14.19 11.44 -10.67
C ILE A 124 -13.48 10.13 -10.27
N ASP A 125 -14.21 9.02 -10.16
CA ASP A 125 -13.64 7.72 -9.81
C ASP A 125 -12.69 7.21 -10.91
N LYS A 126 -13.03 7.48 -12.17
CA LYS A 126 -12.16 7.19 -13.32
C LYS A 126 -10.89 8.04 -13.30
N ILE A 127 -10.98 9.31 -12.89
CA ILE A 127 -9.81 10.19 -12.72
C ILE A 127 -8.94 9.69 -11.56
N LEU A 128 -9.53 9.33 -10.42
CA LEU A 128 -8.81 8.81 -9.26
C LEU A 128 -8.06 7.51 -9.60
N LEU A 129 -8.68 6.60 -10.37
CA LEU A 129 -8.00 5.40 -10.86
C LEU A 129 -6.79 5.70 -11.76
N ARG A 130 -6.81 6.80 -12.52
CA ARG A 130 -5.67 7.26 -13.32
C ARG A 130 -4.58 7.92 -12.45
N LYS A 131 -4.96 8.55 -11.34
CA LYS A 131 -4.04 9.21 -10.41
C LYS A 131 -3.45 8.27 -9.33
N ARG A 132 -3.75 6.97 -9.39
CA ARG A 132 -3.18 5.93 -8.51
C ARG A 132 -1.64 5.90 -8.49
N GLY A 133 -0.96 6.48 -9.48
CA GLY A 133 0.50 6.59 -9.52
C GLY A 133 1.12 7.24 -8.28
N ILE A 134 0.36 7.99 -7.48
CA ILE A 134 0.83 8.52 -6.18
C ILE A 134 1.38 7.42 -5.27
N ILE A 135 0.69 6.28 -5.11
CA ILE A 135 1.16 5.21 -4.21
C ILE A 135 2.40 4.50 -4.77
N GLU A 136 2.53 4.45 -6.10
CA GLU A 136 3.73 3.94 -6.75
C GLU A 136 4.91 4.87 -6.48
N SER A 137 4.72 6.20 -6.50
CA SER A 137 5.73 7.18 -6.09
C SER A 137 6.09 7.08 -4.60
N VAL A 138 5.12 6.84 -3.71
CA VAL A 138 5.41 6.59 -2.28
C VAL A 138 6.31 5.36 -2.11
N PHE A 139 5.98 4.27 -2.81
CA PHE A 139 6.82 3.07 -2.78
C PHE A 139 8.21 3.32 -3.35
N ASP A 140 8.32 4.10 -4.41
CA ASP A 140 9.62 4.45 -5.01
C ASP A 140 10.50 5.22 -4.01
N GLN A 141 9.93 6.23 -3.33
CA GLN A 141 10.65 6.97 -2.29
C GLN A 141 11.06 6.07 -1.12
N LEU A 142 10.18 5.17 -0.67
CA LEU A 142 10.51 4.24 0.40
C LEU A 142 11.66 3.30 0.01
N LYS A 143 11.67 2.80 -1.23
CA LYS A 143 12.71 1.88 -1.70
C LYS A 143 14.03 2.58 -2.01
N ASN A 144 13.98 3.71 -2.71
CA ASN A 144 15.18 4.36 -3.25
C ASN A 144 15.76 5.41 -2.30
N ILE A 145 14.93 6.10 -1.52
CA ILE A 145 15.41 7.11 -0.55
C ILE A 145 15.60 6.47 0.82
N SER A 146 14.56 5.79 1.33
CA SER A 146 14.62 5.19 2.67
C SER A 146 15.28 3.80 2.71
N GLN A 147 15.62 3.23 1.54
CA GLN A 147 16.35 1.97 1.42
C GLN A 147 15.72 0.81 2.22
N ILE A 148 14.38 0.78 2.27
CA ILE A 148 13.66 -0.24 3.06
C ILE A 148 13.82 -1.65 2.51
N GLU A 149 14.19 -1.78 1.23
CA GLU A 149 14.39 -3.06 0.56
C GLU A 149 15.89 -3.36 0.39
N HIS A 150 16.41 -4.27 1.22
CA HIS A 150 17.72 -4.85 1.00
C HIS A 150 17.83 -6.27 1.60
N SER A 151 18.77 -7.06 1.09
CA SER A 151 18.94 -8.47 1.50
C SER A 151 19.88 -8.69 2.68
N ARG A 152 20.53 -7.64 3.20
CA ARG A 152 21.63 -7.72 4.18
C ARG A 152 21.21 -7.77 5.66
N HIS A 153 19.99 -8.21 5.96
CA HIS A 153 19.53 -8.30 7.35
C HIS A 153 20.17 -9.49 8.07
N ARG A 154 20.85 -9.23 9.20
CA ARG A 154 21.46 -10.26 10.05
C ARG A 154 20.53 -10.77 11.16
N SER A 155 19.41 -10.09 11.40
CA SER A 155 18.37 -10.49 12.34
C SER A 155 16.99 -10.00 11.88
N VAL A 156 15.93 -10.65 12.36
CA VAL A 156 14.53 -10.25 12.12
C VAL A 156 14.24 -8.89 12.76
N ASN A 157 14.76 -8.64 13.96
CA ASN A 157 14.59 -7.36 14.64
C ASN A 157 15.19 -6.21 13.84
N ASN A 158 16.41 -6.39 13.30
CA ASN A 158 17.03 -5.36 12.45
C ASN A 158 16.22 -5.09 11.18
N PHE A 159 15.58 -6.12 10.62
CA PHE A 159 14.67 -5.95 9.49
C PHE A 159 13.42 -5.15 9.85
N MET A 160 12.79 -5.46 10.98
CA MET A 160 11.62 -4.70 11.45
C MET A 160 11.98 -3.25 11.76
N VAL A 161 13.11 -3.02 12.46
CA VAL A 161 13.61 -1.67 12.75
C VAL A 161 13.89 -0.90 11.46
N ASN A 162 14.53 -1.51 10.46
CA ASN A 162 14.79 -0.86 9.17
C ASN A 162 13.50 -0.41 8.47
N ILE A 163 12.48 -1.28 8.44
CA ILE A 163 11.18 -0.94 7.84
C ILE A 163 10.52 0.21 8.62
N LEU A 164 10.44 0.09 9.95
CA LEU A 164 9.79 1.10 10.79
C LEU A 164 10.52 2.44 10.71
N ALA A 165 11.86 2.42 10.71
CA ALA A 165 12.68 3.61 10.56
C ALA A 165 12.48 4.26 9.19
N GLY A 166 12.43 3.48 8.11
CA GLY A 166 12.17 4.01 6.77
C GLY A 166 10.77 4.59 6.61
N LEU A 167 9.74 3.94 7.17
CA LEU A 167 8.38 4.48 7.20
C LEU A 167 8.29 5.76 8.04
N ALA A 168 8.96 5.81 9.19
CA ALA A 168 9.01 7.00 10.03
C ALA A 168 9.76 8.15 9.34
N ALA A 169 10.91 7.86 8.72
CA ALA A 169 11.69 8.83 7.95
C ALA A 169 10.85 9.43 6.81
N TYR A 170 10.07 8.60 6.12
CA TYR A 170 9.12 9.06 5.11
C TYR A 170 8.05 10.01 5.69
N CYS A 171 7.43 9.64 6.81
CA CYS A 171 6.43 10.49 7.47
C CYS A 171 6.98 11.88 7.83
N LEU A 172 8.26 11.97 8.19
CA LEU A 172 8.94 13.21 8.57
C LEU A 172 9.41 14.06 7.38
N GLN A 173 9.27 13.58 6.13
CA GLN A 173 9.65 14.37 4.95
C GLN A 173 8.76 15.61 4.80
N GLU A 174 9.37 16.77 4.57
CA GLU A 174 8.65 18.03 4.33
C GLU A 174 7.85 18.01 3.02
N LYS A 175 8.36 17.33 1.99
CA LYS A 175 7.72 17.24 0.67
C LYS A 175 7.34 15.81 0.37
N LYS A 176 6.03 15.57 0.27
CA LYS A 176 5.44 14.29 -0.11
C LYS A 176 4.76 14.41 -1.48
N PRO A 177 4.72 13.32 -2.28
CA PRO A 177 3.96 13.30 -3.53
C PRO A 177 2.48 13.53 -3.20
N SER A 178 1.86 14.52 -3.80
CA SER A 178 0.47 14.87 -3.54
C SER A 178 -0.29 15.09 -4.85
N LEU A 179 -1.60 14.83 -4.80
CA LEU A 179 -2.51 15.10 -5.89
C LEU A 179 -3.19 16.45 -5.62
N ASN A 180 -3.13 17.35 -6.60
CA ASN A 180 -3.91 18.59 -6.54
C ASN A 180 -5.37 18.31 -6.92
N ILE A 181 -6.15 17.74 -5.99
CA ILE A 181 -7.56 17.43 -6.18
C ILE A 181 -8.40 18.65 -5.79
N GLN A 182 -9.15 19.20 -6.74
CA GLN A 182 -10.17 20.21 -6.44
C GLN A 182 -11.33 19.55 -5.70
N ARG A 183 -11.41 19.77 -4.38
CA ARG A 183 -12.41 19.14 -3.50
C ARG A 183 -13.87 19.48 -3.85
N ASN A 184 -14.09 20.58 -4.55
CA ASN A 184 -15.42 21.00 -5.02
C ASN A 184 -16.07 19.97 -5.97
N LEU A 185 -15.27 19.12 -6.64
CA LEU A 185 -15.76 18.09 -7.56
C LEU A 185 -16.14 16.77 -6.86
N LEU A 186 -15.92 16.65 -5.54
CA LEU A 186 -16.20 15.43 -4.76
C LEU A 186 -17.55 15.48 -4.04
N THR A 187 -18.16 16.66 -3.95
CA THR A 187 -19.41 16.94 -3.23
C THR A 187 -20.61 17.16 -4.17
N SER A 188 -20.41 17.01 -5.49
CA SER A 188 -21.44 17.14 -6.53
C SER A 188 -22.01 15.79 -6.95
#